data_AF-A0A516NTL3-F1
#
_entry.id   AF-A0A516NTL3-F1
#
_cell.length_a   1.000
_cell.length_b   1.000
_cell.length_c   1.000
_cell.angle_alpha   90.00
_cell.angle_beta   90.00
_cell.angle_gamma   90.00
#
_symmetry.space_group_name_H-M   'P 1'
#
loop_
_entity.id
_entity.type
_entity.pdbx_description
1 polymer ?
#
loop_
_entity_poly.entity_id
_entity_poly.type
_entity_poly.pdbx_seq_one_letter_code
_entity_poly.pdbx_strand_id
1 'polypeptide(L)'
;MHHEHEEAMRAEFSDCIALSWHTMRHSTTIDTDEIHARVNEYDQRWQSGPHAREWNFLCAAYTDWRDYPEDTAKLVADIDAHRDVYHGAGFTDIQRRSLDQARNIANEERSAIRAHSPSQQLPVQRER
;
A
#
# COMPACT_ATOMS: atom_id res chain seq x y z
N MET A 1 -1.84 4.44 -19.84
CA MET A 1 -2.99 3.69 -19.29
C MET A 1 -4.24 4.55 -19.42
N HIS A 2 -5.39 3.95 -19.76
CA HIS A 2 -6.68 4.66 -19.75
C HIS A 2 -7.20 4.80 -18.32
N HIS A 3 -7.93 5.88 -18.04
CA HIS A 3 -8.41 6.19 -16.69
C HIS A 3 -9.21 5.03 -16.06
N GLU A 4 -10.11 4.39 -16.80
CA GLU A 4 -10.90 3.25 -16.32
C GLU A 4 -10.02 2.06 -15.88
N HIS A 5 -8.93 1.79 -16.61
CA HIS A 5 -8.01 0.71 -16.26
C HIS A 5 -7.19 1.05 -15.02
N GLU A 6 -6.84 2.33 -14.86
CA GLU A 6 -6.19 2.82 -13.65
C GLU A 6 -7.11 2.68 -12.43
N GLU A 7 -8.36 3.10 -12.54
CA GLU A 7 -9.33 3.01 -11.45
C GLU A 7 -9.59 1.55 -11.05
N ALA A 8 -9.77 0.65 -12.02
CA ALA A 8 -9.93 -0.78 -11.76
C ALA A 8 -8.70 -1.36 -11.04
N MET A 9 -7.49 -1.06 -11.52
CA MET A 9 -6.25 -1.49 -10.89
C MET A 9 -6.15 -1.00 -9.44
N ARG A 10 -6.44 0.28 -9.20
CA ARG A 10 -6.35 0.90 -7.88
C ARG A 10 -7.42 0.37 -6.92
N ALA A 11 -8.63 0.11 -7.40
CA ALA A 11 -9.69 -0.50 -6.60
C ALA A 11 -9.30 -1.91 -6.17
N GLU A 12 -8.87 -2.75 -7.12
CA GLU A 12 -8.47 -4.13 -6.83
C GLU A 12 -7.24 -4.23 -5.94
N PHE A 13 -6.29 -3.29 -6.06
CA PHE A 13 -5.18 -3.19 -5.12
C PHE A 13 -5.67 -2.97 -3.69
N SER A 14 -6.63 -2.05 -3.51
CA SER A 14 -7.22 -1.76 -2.19
C SER A 14 -7.93 -2.99 -1.62
N ASP A 15 -8.65 -3.73 -2.47
CA ASP A 15 -9.30 -4.98 -2.09
C ASP A 15 -8.29 -6.06 -1.69
N CYS A 16 -7.18 -6.20 -2.42
CA CYS A 16 -6.10 -7.14 -2.07
C CYS A 16 -5.55 -6.89 -0.66
N ILE A 17 -5.28 -5.62 -0.32
CA ILE A 17 -4.74 -5.26 0.99
C ILE A 17 -5.81 -5.44 2.08
N ALA A 18 -7.05 -5.04 1.84
CA ALA A 18 -8.15 -5.24 2.78
C ALA A 18 -8.38 -6.73 3.11
N LEU A 19 -8.35 -7.59 2.09
CA LEU A 19 -8.43 -9.05 2.26
C LEU A 19 -7.24 -9.59 3.07
N SER A 20 -6.03 -9.10 2.79
CA SER A 20 -4.82 -9.48 3.51
C SER A 20 -4.83 -9.03 4.99
N TRP A 21 -5.54 -7.95 5.32
CA TRP A 21 -5.75 -7.56 6.73
C TRP A 21 -6.82 -8.40 7.42
N HIS A 22 -7.84 -8.81 6.67
CA HIS A 22 -8.88 -9.69 7.22
C HIS A 22 -8.28 -11.01 7.72
N THR A 23 -7.33 -11.60 6.97
CA THR A 23 -6.61 -12.80 7.44
C THR A 23 -5.80 -12.52 8.70
N MET A 24 -5.04 -11.42 8.74
CA MET A 24 -4.23 -11.07 9.91
C MET A 24 -5.07 -10.91 11.20
N ARG A 25 -6.34 -10.52 11.07
CA ARG A 25 -7.20 -10.22 12.23
C ARG A 25 -8.14 -11.35 12.65
N HIS A 26 -8.65 -12.14 11.71
CA HIS A 26 -9.88 -12.91 11.95
C HIS A 26 -9.93 -14.33 11.36
N SER A 27 -8.90 -14.82 10.65
CA SER A 27 -9.05 -16.05 9.87
C SER A 27 -8.66 -17.36 10.57
N THR A 28 -9.40 -18.42 10.21
CA THR A 28 -8.94 -19.81 10.35
C THR A 28 -8.02 -20.19 9.18
N THR A 29 -7.33 -21.34 9.24
CA THR A 29 -6.37 -21.76 8.19
C THR A 29 -7.00 -21.86 6.79
N ILE A 30 -8.25 -22.30 6.68
CA ILE A 30 -8.95 -22.47 5.38
C ILE A 30 -9.28 -21.10 4.76
N ASP A 31 -9.72 -20.14 5.58
CA ASP A 31 -10.01 -18.77 5.13
C ASP A 31 -8.73 -18.06 4.62
N THR A 32 -7.57 -18.40 5.20
CA THR A 32 -6.28 -17.85 4.77
C THR A 32 -5.87 -18.34 3.38
N ASP A 33 -6.05 -19.63 3.08
CA ASP A 33 -5.69 -20.18 1.76
C ASP A 33 -6.56 -19.61 0.64
N GLU A 34 -7.87 -19.43 0.88
CA GLU A 34 -8.79 -18.83 -0.10
C GLU A 34 -8.44 -17.36 -0.38
N ILE A 35 -8.14 -16.59 0.67
CA ILE A 35 -7.72 -15.19 0.53
C ILE A 35 -6.38 -15.10 -0.20
N HIS A 36 -5.42 -15.96 0.11
CA HIS A 36 -4.14 -16.00 -0.59
C HIS A 36 -4.31 -16.35 -2.07
N ALA A 37 -5.17 -17.33 -2.40
CA ALA A 37 -5.48 -17.67 -3.78
C ALA A 37 -6.09 -16.48 -4.53
N ARG A 38 -6.99 -15.73 -3.88
CA ARG A 38 -7.65 -14.56 -4.49
C ARG A 38 -6.68 -13.40 -4.73
N VAL A 39 -5.82 -13.10 -3.76
CA VAL A 39 -4.77 -12.07 -3.91
C VAL A 39 -3.82 -12.45 -5.04
N ASN A 40 -3.41 -13.72 -5.11
CA ASN A 40 -2.54 -14.22 -6.17
C ASN A 40 -3.19 -14.16 -7.56
N GLU A 41 -4.50 -14.44 -7.66
CA GLU A 41 -5.25 -14.29 -8.93
C GLU A 41 -5.21 -12.85 -9.44
N TYR A 42 -5.45 -11.88 -8.56
CA TYR A 42 -5.38 -10.45 -8.92
C TYR A 42 -3.96 -10.03 -9.32
N ASP A 43 -2.97 -10.43 -8.54
CA ASP A 43 -1.56 -10.11 -8.81
C ASP A 43 -1.10 -10.70 -10.15
N GLN A 44 -1.39 -11.98 -10.41
CA GLN A 44 -1.07 -12.64 -11.69
C GLN A 44 -1.72 -11.96 -12.89
N ARG A 45 -3.00 -11.58 -12.77
CA ARG A 45 -3.74 -10.93 -13.85
C ARG A 45 -3.13 -9.58 -14.23
N TRP A 46 -2.76 -8.76 -13.26
CA TRP A 46 -2.15 -7.46 -13.54
C TRP A 46 -0.70 -7.57 -14.00
N GLN A 47 0.08 -8.50 -13.42
CA GLN A 47 1.47 -8.73 -13.81
C GLN A 47 1.61 -9.31 -15.23
N SER A 48 0.66 -10.11 -15.69
CA SER A 48 0.66 -10.65 -17.05
C SER A 48 0.01 -9.71 -18.09
N GLY A 49 -0.63 -8.63 -17.63
CA GLY A 49 -1.37 -7.69 -18.47
C GLY A 49 -0.53 -6.54 -19.05
N PRO A 50 -1.13 -5.69 -19.90
CA PRO A 50 -0.47 -4.54 -20.53
C PRO A 50 -0.10 -3.42 -19.55
N HIS A 51 -0.48 -3.55 -18.28
CA HIS A 51 -0.31 -2.55 -17.22
C HIS A 51 0.52 -3.06 -16.05
N ALA A 52 1.29 -4.14 -16.28
CA ALA A 52 2.15 -4.75 -15.28
C ALA A 52 3.15 -3.76 -14.65
N ARG A 53 3.63 -2.79 -15.42
CA ARG A 53 4.58 -1.78 -14.91
C ARG A 53 3.92 -0.88 -13.86
N GLU A 54 2.71 -0.40 -14.14
CA GLU A 54 1.96 0.44 -13.21
C GLU A 54 1.53 -0.32 -11.96
N TRP A 55 1.13 -1.59 -12.11
CA TRP A 55 0.81 -2.48 -10.99
C TRP A 55 2.03 -2.71 -10.10
N ASN A 56 3.16 -3.12 -10.69
CA ASN A 56 4.40 -3.35 -9.94
C ASN A 56 4.88 -2.09 -9.23
N PHE A 57 4.72 -0.92 -9.85
CA PHE A 57 5.03 0.35 -9.22
C PHE A 57 4.15 0.61 -7.99
N LEU A 58 2.84 0.35 -8.07
CA LEU A 58 1.93 0.51 -6.93
C LEU A 58 2.28 -0.46 -5.78
N CYS A 59 2.56 -1.73 -6.09
CA CYS A 59 3.01 -2.72 -5.11
C CYS A 59 4.33 -2.31 -4.42
N ALA A 60 5.30 -1.81 -5.20
CA ALA A 60 6.57 -1.32 -4.67
C ALA A 60 6.36 -0.07 -3.80
N ALA A 61 5.59 0.90 -4.28
CA ALA A 61 5.25 2.10 -3.53
C ALA A 61 4.58 1.78 -2.18
N TYR A 62 3.67 0.80 -2.16
CA TYR A 62 3.05 0.32 -0.92
C TYR A 62 4.08 -0.29 0.02
N THR A 63 4.95 -1.15 -0.48
CA THR A 63 6.03 -1.78 0.30
C THR A 63 6.96 -0.73 0.90
N ASP A 64 7.38 0.26 0.12
CA ASP A 64 8.21 1.38 0.58
C ASP A 64 7.50 2.17 1.67
N TRP A 65 6.23 2.54 1.48
CA TRP A 65 5.47 3.27 2.48
C TRP A 65 5.23 2.47 3.76
N ARG A 66 5.08 1.15 3.67
CA ARG A 66 4.89 0.26 4.81
C ARG A 66 6.18 0.12 5.61
N ASP A 67 7.29 -0.19 4.93
CA ASP A 67 8.53 -0.63 5.55
C ASP A 67 9.49 0.55 5.85
N TYR A 68 9.46 1.61 5.03
CA TYR A 68 10.38 2.76 5.11
C TYR A 68 9.66 4.13 5.04
N PRO A 69 8.61 4.38 5.85
CA PRO A 69 7.73 5.55 5.68
C PRO A 69 8.44 6.92 5.72
N GLU A 70 9.48 7.07 6.53
CA GLU A 70 10.19 8.35 6.65
C GLU A 70 11.03 8.64 5.40
N ASP A 71 11.68 7.63 4.84
CA ASP A 71 12.52 7.78 3.66
C ASP A 71 11.66 7.93 2.41
N THR A 72 10.56 7.18 2.30
CA THR A 72 9.56 7.38 1.25
C THR A 72 8.95 8.78 1.32
N ALA A 73 8.66 9.30 2.52
CA ALA A 73 8.15 10.66 2.66
C ALA A 73 9.14 11.72 2.18
N LYS A 74 10.44 11.57 2.47
CA LYS A 74 11.50 12.46 1.94
C LYS A 74 11.56 12.39 0.41
N LEU A 75 11.50 11.18 -0.16
CA LEU A 75 11.49 10.98 -1.61
C LEU A 75 10.27 11.66 -2.26
N VAL A 76 9.07 11.50 -1.70
CA VAL A 76 7.87 12.17 -2.25
C VAL A 76 7.98 13.69 -2.14
N ALA A 77 8.52 14.22 -1.04
CA ALA A 77 8.75 15.64 -0.89
C ALA A 77 9.77 16.18 -1.93
N ASP A 78 10.82 15.41 -2.22
CA ASP A 78 11.81 15.74 -3.26
C ASP A 78 11.18 15.74 -4.66
N ILE A 79 10.36 14.73 -4.96
CA ILE A 79 9.59 14.66 -6.22
C ILE A 79 8.67 15.87 -6.38
N ASP A 80 7.96 16.26 -5.32
CA ASP A 80 7.05 17.40 -5.35
C ASP A 80 7.80 18.73 -5.50
N ALA A 81 8.97 18.87 -4.88
CA ALA A 81 9.83 20.07 -4.99
C ALA A 81 10.48 20.21 -6.38
N HIS A 82 10.74 19.10 -7.06
CA HIS A 82 11.43 19.06 -8.35
C HIS A 82 10.56 18.42 -9.45
N ARG A 83 9.25 18.72 -9.43
CA ARG A 83 8.25 18.06 -10.28
C ARG A 83 8.59 18.08 -11.77
N ASP A 84 9.12 19.19 -12.27
CA ASP A 84 9.53 19.36 -13.67
C ASP A 84 10.70 18.44 -14.06
N VAL A 85 11.68 18.29 -13.18
CA VAL A 85 12.83 17.38 -13.36
C VAL A 85 12.37 15.94 -13.40
N TYR A 86 11.54 15.52 -12.43
CA TYR A 86 11.03 14.15 -12.36
C TYR A 86 10.08 13.84 -13.51
N HIS A 87 9.19 14.77 -13.88
CA HIS A 87 8.33 14.62 -15.05
C HIS A 87 9.16 14.52 -16.33
N GLY A 88 10.21 15.34 -16.47
CA GLY A 88 11.17 15.24 -17.58
C GLY A 88 11.93 13.91 -17.61
N ALA A 89 12.14 13.27 -16.46
CA ALA A 89 12.72 11.94 -16.33
C ALA A 89 11.71 10.79 -16.53
N GLY A 90 10.46 11.09 -16.87
CA GLY A 90 9.42 10.10 -17.14
C GLY A 90 8.60 9.67 -15.93
N PHE A 91 8.67 10.40 -14.81
CA PHE A 91 7.75 10.22 -13.69
C PHE A 91 6.36 10.73 -14.07
N THR A 92 5.37 9.84 -14.03
CA THR A 92 4.02 10.12 -14.54
C THR A 92 3.05 10.52 -13.44
N ASP A 93 1.97 11.20 -13.80
CA ASP A 93 0.88 11.50 -12.85
C ASP A 93 0.19 10.23 -12.31
N ILE A 94 0.21 9.12 -13.06
CA ILE A 94 -0.28 7.81 -12.57
C ILE A 94 0.59 7.35 -11.41
N GLN A 95 1.91 7.37 -11.56
CA GLN A 95 2.84 7.00 -10.50
C GLN A 95 2.71 7.92 -9.27
N ARG A 96 2.46 9.22 -9.48
CA ARG A 96 2.16 10.14 -8.37
C ARG A 96 0.91 9.72 -7.59
N ARG A 97 -0.18 9.38 -8.29
CA ARG A 97 -1.42 8.91 -7.66
C ARG A 97 -1.26 7.55 -6.98
N SER A 98 -0.43 6.66 -7.54
CA SER A 98 -0.07 5.39 -6.90
C SER A 98 0.69 5.60 -5.59
N LEU A 99 1.63 6.55 -5.53
CA LEU A 99 2.32 6.91 -4.28
C LEU A 99 1.35 7.45 -3.21
N ASP A 100 0.38 8.29 -3.60
CA ASP A 100 -0.61 8.81 -2.66
C ASP A 100 -1.53 7.71 -2.12
N GLN A 101 -1.99 6.82 -3.00
CA GLN A 101 -2.81 5.69 -2.58
C GLN A 101 -2.04 4.76 -1.64
N ALA A 102 -0.82 4.38 -2.02
CA ALA A 102 0.05 3.51 -1.22
C ALA A 102 0.27 4.10 0.18
N ARG A 103 0.54 5.42 0.27
CA ARG A 103 0.66 6.13 1.54
C ARG A 103 -0.59 6.01 2.40
N ASN A 104 -1.77 6.22 1.82
CA ASN A 104 -3.03 6.18 2.56
C ASN A 104 -3.28 4.78 3.12
N ILE A 105 -3.15 3.74 2.29
CA ILE A 105 -3.35 2.35 2.70
C ILE A 105 -2.35 1.96 3.80
N ALA A 106 -1.06 2.28 3.65
CA ALA A 106 -0.04 1.97 4.67
C ALA A 106 -0.27 2.72 6.00
N ASN A 107 -0.79 3.96 5.94
CA ASN A 107 -1.16 4.71 7.14
C ASN A 107 -2.37 4.12 7.86
N GLU A 108 -3.37 3.68 7.10
CA GLU A 108 -4.52 2.95 7.61
C GLU A 108 -4.04 1.65 8.27
N GLU A 109 -3.12 0.91 7.66
CA GLU A 109 -2.54 -0.34 8.20
C GLU A 109 -1.90 -0.11 9.57
N ARG A 110 -0.99 0.86 9.64
CA ARG A 110 -0.30 1.21 10.89
C ARG A 110 -1.27 1.65 11.97
N SER A 111 -2.30 2.41 11.61
CA SER A 111 -3.30 2.89 12.57
C SER A 111 -4.16 1.73 13.08
N ALA A 112 -4.51 0.81 12.18
CA ALA A 112 -5.15 -0.46 12.47
C ALA A 112 -4.31 -1.31 13.45
N ILE A 113 -3.03 -1.54 13.18
CA ILE A 113 -2.12 -2.34 14.02
C ILE A 113 -1.97 -1.70 15.42
N ARG A 114 -1.78 -0.37 15.48
CA ARG A 114 -1.68 0.37 16.75
C ARG A 114 -2.95 0.23 17.59
N ALA A 115 -4.13 0.33 16.99
CA ALA A 115 -5.39 0.16 17.71
C ALA A 115 -5.58 -1.26 18.28
N HIS A 116 -4.93 -2.27 17.69
CA HIS A 116 -5.03 -3.68 18.08
C HIS A 116 -3.89 -4.14 19.00
N SER A 117 -2.89 -3.29 19.23
CA SER A 117 -1.80 -3.52 20.20
C SER A 117 -2.03 -2.70 21.48
N PRO A 118 -2.86 -3.16 22.43
CA PRO A 118 -3.12 -2.42 23.69
C PRO A 118 -1.91 -2.35 24.64
N SER A 119 -0.77 -2.95 24.28
CA SER A 119 0.36 -3.19 25.18
C SER A 119 1.49 -2.14 25.09
N GLN A 120 1.18 -0.84 25.16
CA GLN A 120 2.20 0.19 25.47
C GLN A 120 1.70 1.35 26.35
N GLN A 121 0.50 1.26 26.94
CA GLN A 121 0.17 2.11 28.10
C GLN A 121 0.74 1.48 29.37
N LEU A 122 2.04 1.65 29.59
CA LEU A 122 2.64 1.40 30.90
C LEU A 122 1.96 2.33 31.92
N PRO A 123 1.42 1.82 33.04
CA PRO A 123 1.03 2.68 34.13
C PRO A 123 2.30 3.31 34.70
N VAL A 124 2.40 4.64 34.62
CA VAL A 124 3.37 5.39 35.42
C VAL A 124 2.98 5.20 36.88
N GLN A 125 3.54 4.17 37.51
CA GLN A 125 3.56 4.04 38.96
C GLN A 125 4.41 5.20 39.48
N ARG A 126 3.75 6.28 39.88
CA ARG A 126 4.33 7.28 40.78
C ARG A 126 4.41 6.61 42.15
N GLU A 127 5.56 6.02 42.44
CA GLU A 127 5.93 5.76 43.84
C GLU A 127 6.23 7.10 44.52
N ARG A 128 5.80 7.16 45.78
CA ARG A 128 5.70 8.33 46.65
C ARG A 128 7.04 8.75 47.25
#